data_AF-A0A963BB71-F1
#
_entry.id   AF-A0A963BB71-F1
#
_cell.length_a   1.000
_cell.length_b   1.000
_cell.length_c   1.000
_cell.angle_alpha   90.00
_cell.angle_beta   90.00
_cell.angle_gamma   90.00
#
_symmetry.space_group_name_H-M   'P 1'
#
loop_
_entity.id
_entity.type
_entity.pdbx_description
1 polymer ?
#
loop_
_entity_poly.entity_id
_entity_poly.type
_entity_poly.pdbx_seq_one_letter_code
_entity_poly.pdbx_strand_id
1 'polypeptide(L)'
;MALQIFYIVFPIFSIVLLGYLYGRRHSPDMAAVNRLNLEIFIPALVFHILSGKEFDLGAYEELALAGAIVVLGSGLLAWPIALLAGYKPKTFVPPMMFSNSGNMGLPLTLFAFGEAAMEAAVVLFIVENSLHFSVGLKLLDWKAS
;
A
#
# COMPACT_ATOMS: atom_id res chain seq x y z
N MET A 1 -0.42 -14.08 -21.72
CA MET A 1 0.03 -13.61 -20.39
C MET A 1 0.74 -12.25 -20.43
N ALA A 2 1.89 -12.09 -21.10
CA ALA A 2 2.64 -10.82 -21.07
C ALA A 2 1.82 -9.59 -21.54
N LEU A 3 1.04 -9.74 -22.62
CA LEU A 3 0.16 -8.68 -23.13
C LEU A 3 -0.95 -8.26 -22.13
N GLN A 4 -1.49 -9.22 -21.37
CA GLN A 4 -2.51 -8.94 -20.36
C GLN A 4 -1.92 -8.18 -19.17
N ILE A 5 -0.74 -8.61 -18.70
CA ILE A 5 -0.01 -7.89 -17.65
C ILE A 5 0.27 -6.45 -18.10
N PHE A 6 0.71 -6.27 -19.35
CA PHE A 6 0.92 -4.94 -19.94
C PHE A 6 -0.35 -4.08 -19.87
N TYR A 7 -1.51 -4.59 -20.29
CA TYR A 7 -2.76 -3.82 -20.24
C TYR A 7 -3.18 -3.43 -18.83
N ILE A 8 -2.91 -4.25 -17.82
CA ILE A 8 -3.23 -3.97 -16.42
C ILE A 8 -2.32 -2.88 -15.85
N VAL A 9 -1.01 -2.95 -16.11
CA VAL A 9 -0.04 -2.00 -15.52
C VAL A 9 0.10 -0.71 -16.32
N PHE A 10 -0.17 -0.74 -17.63
CA PHE A 10 0.00 0.40 -18.53
C PHE A 10 -0.73 1.67 -18.07
N PRO A 11 -1.99 1.63 -17.61
CA PRO A 11 -2.69 2.82 -17.10
C PRO A 11 -1.94 3.46 -15.92
N ILE A 12 -1.43 2.65 -14.99
CA ILE A 12 -0.71 3.11 -13.80
C ILE A 12 0.59 3.83 -14.22
N PHE A 13 1.42 3.17 -15.04
CA PHE A 13 2.66 3.77 -15.53
C PHE A 13 2.44 5.00 -16.40
N SER A 14 1.33 5.04 -17.15
CA SER A 14 0.96 6.22 -17.95
C SER A 14 0.65 7.43 -17.07
N ILE A 15 -0.13 7.24 -15.99
CA ILE A 15 -0.43 8.31 -15.02
C ILE A 15 0.86 8.79 -14.33
N VAL A 16 1.73 7.86 -13.91
CA VAL A 16 3.03 8.19 -13.30
C VAL A 16 3.90 8.98 -14.28
N LEU A 17 3.96 8.58 -15.55
CA LEU A 17 4.74 9.29 -16.57
C LEU A 17 4.22 10.72 -16.79
N LEU A 18 2.90 10.90 -16.88
CA LEU A 18 2.29 12.22 -17.02
C LEU A 18 2.59 13.10 -15.81
N GLY A 19 2.45 12.55 -14.59
CA GLY A 19 2.82 13.24 -13.35
C GLY A 19 4.28 13.63 -13.30
N TYR A 20 5.19 12.75 -13.74
CA TYR A 20 6.61 13.02 -13.85
C TYR A 20 6.93 14.15 -14.84
N LEU A 21 6.36 14.10 -16.05
CA LEU A 21 6.56 15.12 -17.08
C LEU A 21 6.03 16.49 -16.63
N TYR A 22 4.86 16.50 -15.97
CA TYR A 22 4.29 17.71 -15.40
C TYR A 22 5.15 18.26 -14.26
N GLY A 23 5.58 17.39 -13.34
CA GLY A 23 6.41 17.74 -12.19
C GLY A 23 7.76 18.32 -12.59
N ARG A 24 8.35 17.82 -13.68
CA ARG A 24 9.60 18.35 -14.24
C ARG A 24 9.49 19.80 -14.71
N ARG A 25 8.29 20.26 -15.07
CA ARG A 25 8.07 21.60 -15.62
C ARG A 25 7.50 22.60 -14.61
N HIS A 26 6.71 22.14 -13.64
CA HIS A 26 5.94 23.02 -12.75
C HIS A 26 6.28 22.89 -11.25
N SER A 27 7.19 22.00 -10.85
CA SER A 27 7.60 21.77 -9.45
C SER A 27 6.44 21.86 -8.45
N PRO A 28 5.35 21.09 -8.64
CA PRO A 28 4.17 21.19 -7.80
C PRO A 28 4.48 20.76 -6.37
N ASP A 29 3.71 21.30 -5.41
CA ASP A 29 3.82 20.92 -4.01
C ASP A 29 3.27 19.49 -3.80
N MET A 30 4.17 18.52 -3.85
CA MET A 30 3.84 17.12 -3.62
C MET A 30 3.41 16.84 -2.17
N ALA A 31 3.82 17.67 -1.21
CA ALA A 31 3.40 17.50 0.18
C ALA A 31 1.90 17.82 0.33
N ALA A 32 1.43 18.89 -0.32
CA ALA A 32 0.00 19.22 -0.35
C ALA A 32 -0.83 18.11 -1.03
N VAL A 33 -0.38 17.59 -2.17
CA VAL A 33 -1.08 16.50 -2.88
C VAL A 33 -1.12 15.22 -2.04
N ASN A 34 0.00 14.83 -1.42
CA ASN A 34 0.06 13.66 -0.57
C ASN A 34 -0.81 13.81 0.69
N ARG A 35 -0.86 15.02 1.26
CA ARG A 35 -1.71 15.32 2.41
C ARG A 35 -3.20 15.19 2.06
N LEU A 36 -3.64 15.71 0.91
CA LEU A 36 -5.01 15.51 0.42
C LEU A 36 -5.34 14.03 0.21
N ASN A 37 -4.40 13.26 -0.32
CA ASN A 37 -4.58 11.83 -0.51
C ASN A 37 -4.79 11.09 0.83
N LEU A 38 -3.92 11.32 1.80
CA LEU A 38 -3.98 10.67 3.11
C LEU A 38 -5.14 11.15 4.00
N GLU A 39 -5.45 12.45 4.00
CA GLU A 39 -6.46 13.03 4.89
C GLU A 39 -7.89 12.96 4.32
N ILE A 40 -8.05 12.91 2.99
CA ILE A 40 -9.37 13.00 2.34
C ILE A 40 -9.64 11.78 1.46
N PHE A 41 -8.81 11.51 0.45
CA PHE A 41 -9.14 10.51 -0.57
C PHE A 41 -9.10 9.08 -0.04
N ILE A 42 -8.09 8.73 0.76
CA ILE A 42 -8.01 7.41 1.37
C ILE A 42 -9.19 7.16 2.33
N PRO A 43 -9.50 8.04 3.30
CA PRO A 43 -10.66 7.87 4.16
C PRO A 43 -11.98 7.81 3.39
N ALA A 44 -12.16 8.65 2.36
CA ALA A 44 -13.35 8.63 1.52
C ALA A 44 -13.49 7.32 0.74
N LEU A 45 -12.40 6.77 0.21
CA LEU A 45 -12.38 5.49 -0.49
C LEU A 45 -12.72 4.33 0.46
N VAL A 46 -12.07 4.28 1.62
CA VAL A 46 -12.33 3.26 2.64
C VAL A 46 -13.80 3.33 3.07
N PHE A 47 -14.31 4.53 3.35
CA PHE A 47 -15.72 4.71 3.70
C PHE A 47 -16.66 4.28 2.57
N HIS A 48 -16.37 4.64 1.32
CA HIS A 48 -17.19 4.27 0.18
C HIS A 48 -17.35 2.75 0.07
N ILE A 49 -16.23 2.01 0.16
CA ILE A 49 -16.22 0.55 0.08
C ILE A 49 -16.91 -0.09 1.29
N LEU A 50 -16.63 0.40 2.52
CA LEU A 50 -17.25 -0.14 3.74
C LEU A 50 -18.74 0.19 3.87
N SER A 51 -19.21 1.27 3.25
CA SER A 51 -20.63 1.66 3.23
C SER A 51 -21.46 0.88 2.21
N GLY A 52 -20.82 0.06 1.38
CA GLY A 52 -21.47 -0.82 0.43
C GLY A 52 -22.36 -1.85 1.14
N LYS A 53 -23.53 -2.13 0.57
CA LYS A 53 -24.54 -3.02 1.18
C LYS A 53 -24.11 -4.48 1.36
N GLU A 54 -23.02 -4.89 0.71
CA GLU A 54 -22.56 -6.28 0.63
C GLU A 54 -21.31 -6.55 1.47
N PHE A 55 -20.80 -5.57 2.21
CA PHE A 55 -19.58 -5.73 3.00
C PHE A 55 -19.84 -6.56 4.27
N ASP A 56 -19.51 -7.85 4.22
CA ASP A 56 -19.49 -8.75 5.38
C ASP A 56 -18.08 -8.84 5.99
N LEU A 57 -17.88 -8.18 7.13
CA LEU A 57 -16.63 -8.20 7.89
C LEU A 57 -16.18 -9.62 8.27
N GLY A 58 -17.13 -10.52 8.57
CA GLY A 58 -16.82 -11.89 8.99
C GLY A 58 -16.23 -12.72 7.85
N ALA A 59 -16.60 -12.42 6.61
CA ALA A 59 -16.12 -13.13 5.42
C ALA A 59 -14.62 -12.89 5.14
N TYR A 60 -14.04 -11.81 5.69
CA TYR A 60 -12.66 -11.40 5.40
C TYR A 60 -11.68 -11.57 6.56
N GLU A 61 -12.07 -12.23 7.66
CA GLU A 61 -11.18 -12.45 8.82
C GLU A 61 -9.91 -13.22 8.46
N GLU A 62 -10.05 -14.34 7.73
CA GLU A 62 -8.90 -15.14 7.28
C GLU A 62 -7.98 -14.33 6.36
N LEU A 63 -8.56 -13.50 5.49
CA LEU A 63 -7.80 -12.63 4.59
C LEU A 63 -7.04 -11.55 5.38
N ALA A 64 -7.67 -10.96 6.39
CA ALA A 64 -7.04 -9.97 7.24
C ALA A 64 -5.85 -10.57 8.01
N LEU A 65 -6.03 -11.78 8.57
CA LEU A 65 -4.95 -12.52 9.23
C LEU A 65 -3.82 -12.87 8.26
N ALA A 66 -4.15 -13.35 7.05
CA ALA A 66 -3.17 -13.63 6.02
C ALA A 66 -2.38 -12.37 5.63
N GLY A 67 -3.06 -11.23 5.45
CA GLY A 67 -2.43 -9.94 5.19
C GLY A 67 -1.46 -9.53 6.29
N ALA A 68 -1.86 -9.68 7.55
CA ALA A 68 -0.99 -9.37 8.69
C ALA A 68 0.25 -10.30 8.73
N ILE A 69 0.06 -11.59 8.47
CA ILE A 69 1.17 -12.56 8.38
C ILE A 69 2.12 -12.21 7.24
N VAL A 70 1.62 -11.77 6.08
CA VAL A 70 2.47 -11.37 4.95
C VAL A 70 3.30 -10.14 5.31
N VAL A 71 2.70 -9.12 5.92
CA VAL A 71 3.40 -7.88 6.32
C VAL A 71 4.45 -8.15 7.41
N LEU A 72 4.08 -8.89 8.44
CA LEU A 72 5.01 -9.21 9.54
C LEU A 72 6.08 -10.22 9.11
N GLY A 73 5.68 -11.21 8.31
CA GLY A 73 6.56 -12.23 7.77
C GLY A 73 7.59 -11.65 6.80
N SER A 74 7.21 -10.72 5.93
CA SER A 74 8.16 -10.04 5.06
C SER A 74 9.16 -9.22 5.87
N GLY A 75 8.75 -8.60 6.98
CA GLY A 75 9.65 -7.94 7.92
C GLY A 75 10.64 -8.89 8.59
N LEU A 76 10.14 -10.03 9.08
CA LEU A 76 10.95 -11.07 9.71
C LEU A 76 12.00 -11.64 8.74
N LEU A 77 11.67 -11.80 7.46
CA LEU A 77 12.58 -12.25 6.42
C LEU A 77 13.54 -11.14 5.94
N ALA A 78 13.05 -9.90 5.83
CA ALA A 78 13.85 -8.75 5.39
C ALA A 78 14.95 -8.39 6.40
N TRP A 79 14.75 -8.69 7.69
CA TRP A 79 15.73 -8.39 8.72
C TRP A 79 17.07 -9.14 8.57
N PRO A 80 17.13 -10.48 8.49
CA PRO A 80 18.38 -11.19 8.24
C PRO A 80 18.94 -10.85 6.85
N ILE A 81 18.10 -10.63 5.84
CA ILE A 81 18.55 -10.21 4.51
C ILE A 81 19.30 -8.87 4.58
N ALA A 82 18.77 -7.91 5.34
CA ALA A 82 19.42 -6.61 5.53
C ALA A 82 20.81 -6.79 6.17
N LEU A 83 20.91 -7.62 7.22
CA LEU A 83 22.17 -7.87 7.91
C LEU A 83 23.20 -8.56 7.00
N LEU A 84 22.78 -9.60 6.25
CA LEU A 84 23.65 -10.35 5.34
C LEU A 84 24.12 -9.49 4.17
N ALA A 85 23.28 -8.59 3.67
CA ALA A 85 23.62 -7.67 2.57
C ALA A 85 24.35 -6.40 3.04
N GLY A 86 24.57 -6.23 4.35
CA GLY A 86 25.22 -5.03 4.92
C GLY A 86 24.34 -3.77 4.92
N TYR A 87 23.03 -3.90 4.70
CA TYR A 87 22.08 -2.80 4.80
C TYR A 87 21.71 -2.52 6.25
N LYS A 88 21.38 -1.25 6.55
CA LYS A 88 20.82 -0.88 7.85
C LYS A 88 19.37 -1.40 7.93
N PRO A 89 19.01 -2.29 8.87
CA PRO A 89 17.65 -2.82 8.95
C PRO A 89 16.58 -1.72 9.09
N LYS A 90 16.91 -0.63 9.80
CA LYS A 90 16.03 0.55 9.98
C LYS A 90 15.61 1.22 8.68
N THR A 91 16.41 1.14 7.63
CA THR A 91 16.10 1.75 6.33
C THR A 91 15.59 0.72 5.33
N PHE A 92 15.97 -0.54 5.49
CA PHE A 92 15.63 -1.60 4.54
C PHE A 92 14.33 -2.32 4.88
N VAL A 93 14.08 -2.63 6.15
CA VAL A 93 12.96 -3.47 6.58
C VAL A 93 11.61 -2.76 6.41
N PRO A 94 11.41 -1.49 6.82
CA PRO A 94 10.09 -0.85 6.69
C PRO A 94 9.55 -0.81 5.25
N PRO A 95 10.34 -0.45 4.21
CA PRO A 95 9.87 -0.52 2.83
C PRO A 95 9.56 -1.92 2.30
N MET A 96 10.13 -2.97 2.92
CA MET A 96 9.82 -4.37 2.55
C MET A 96 8.53 -4.87 3.24
N MET A 97 8.22 -4.33 4.41
CA MET A 97 6.98 -4.63 5.15
C MET A 97 5.79 -3.87 4.59
N PHE A 98 6.00 -2.57 4.36
CA PHE A 98 4.95 -1.63 4.00
C PHE A 98 5.21 -1.14 2.59
N SER A 99 4.50 -1.74 1.65
CA SER A 99 4.60 -1.40 0.25
C SER A 99 3.64 -0.26 -0.06
N ASN A 100 3.70 0.32 -1.26
CA ASN A 100 2.71 1.34 -1.66
C ASN A 100 1.39 0.66 -2.08
N SER A 101 0.79 -0.09 -1.16
CA SER A 101 -0.42 -0.88 -1.41
C SER A 101 -1.63 0.00 -1.74
N GLY A 102 -1.68 1.22 -1.19
CA GLY A 102 -2.72 2.20 -1.49
C GLY A 102 -2.62 2.75 -2.91
N ASN A 103 -1.53 3.46 -3.22
CA ASN A 103 -1.44 4.19 -4.49
C ASN A 103 -1.06 3.30 -5.69
N MET A 104 -0.41 2.15 -5.46
CA MET A 104 -0.16 1.18 -6.54
C MET A 104 -1.05 -0.06 -6.44
N GLY A 105 -1.23 -0.63 -5.25
CA GLY A 105 -1.97 -1.89 -5.07
C GLY A 105 -3.45 -1.77 -5.40
N LEU A 106 -4.16 -0.75 -4.88
CA LEU A 106 -5.60 -0.59 -5.13
C LEU A 106 -5.93 -0.40 -6.63
N PRO A 107 -5.26 0.51 -7.38
CA PRO A 107 -5.48 0.61 -8.82
C PRO A 107 -5.13 -0.68 -9.58
N LEU A 108 -4.06 -1.37 -9.18
CA LEU A 108 -3.67 -2.62 -9.83
C LEU A 108 -4.73 -3.70 -9.63
N THR A 109 -5.26 -3.83 -8.43
CA THR A 109 -6.34 -4.78 -8.13
C THR A 109 -7.60 -4.43 -8.90
N LEU A 110 -7.97 -3.15 -8.96
CA LEU A 110 -9.12 -2.68 -9.74
C LEU A 110 -8.97 -3.03 -11.22
N PHE A 111 -7.81 -2.76 -11.83
CA PHE A 111 -7.60 -3.05 -13.25
C PHE A 111 -7.43 -4.54 -13.57
N ALA A 112 -6.91 -5.33 -12.62
CA ALA A 112 -6.70 -6.76 -12.82
C ALA A 112 -7.96 -7.60 -12.56
N PHE A 113 -8.75 -7.22 -11.55
CA PHE A 113 -9.82 -8.06 -10.99
C PHE A 113 -11.19 -7.33 -10.90
N GLY A 114 -11.23 -6.03 -11.18
CA GLY A 114 -12.47 -5.24 -11.17
C GLY A 114 -12.93 -4.80 -9.79
N GLU A 115 -14.11 -4.16 -9.75
CA GLU A 115 -14.69 -3.60 -8.51
C GLU A 115 -15.00 -4.66 -7.45
N ALA A 116 -15.35 -5.88 -7.87
CA ALA A 116 -15.65 -6.98 -6.94
C ALA A 116 -14.46 -7.35 -6.04
N ALA A 117 -13.22 -7.09 -6.47
CA ALA A 117 -12.02 -7.35 -5.67
C ALA A 117 -11.65 -6.18 -4.74
N MET A 118 -12.33 -5.04 -4.84
CA MET A 118 -11.98 -3.84 -4.07
C MET A 118 -12.26 -3.98 -2.58
N GLU A 119 -13.27 -4.75 -2.19
CA GLU A 119 -13.55 -5.04 -0.79
C GLU A 119 -12.37 -5.74 -0.11
N ALA A 120 -11.92 -6.85 -0.71
CA ALA A 120 -10.75 -7.61 -0.27
C ALA A 120 -9.48 -6.73 -0.26
N ALA A 121 -9.27 -5.92 -1.30
CA ALA A 121 -8.12 -5.04 -1.40
C ALA A 121 -8.10 -3.97 -0.29
N VAL A 122 -9.27 -3.40 0.02
CA VAL A 122 -9.42 -2.40 1.09
C VAL A 122 -9.23 -3.03 2.46
N VAL A 123 -9.70 -4.26 2.70
CA VAL A 123 -9.40 -4.98 3.95
C VAL A 123 -7.89 -5.13 4.16
N LEU A 124 -7.18 -5.61 3.13
CA LEU A 124 -5.71 -5.75 3.19
C LEU A 124 -5.02 -4.40 3.40
N PHE A 125 -5.51 -3.35 2.73
CA PHE A 125 -5.02 -1.99 2.90
C PHE A 125 -5.21 -1.48 4.34
N ILE A 126 -6.37 -1.71 4.96
CA ILE A 126 -6.65 -1.34 6.35
C ILE A 126 -5.72 -2.08 7.31
N VAL A 127 -5.53 -3.39 7.12
CA VAL A 127 -4.59 -4.19 7.92
C VAL A 127 -3.17 -3.66 7.80
N GLU A 128 -2.70 -3.42 6.58
CA GLU A 128 -1.35 -2.91 6.34
C GLU A 128 -1.16 -1.52 6.98
N ASN A 129 -2.10 -0.58 6.79
CA ASN A 129 -2.03 0.76 7.40
C ASN A 129 -2.05 0.68 8.93
N SER A 130 -2.87 -0.19 9.50
CA SER A 130 -2.93 -0.39 10.95
C SER A 130 -1.59 -0.89 11.50
N LEU A 131 -0.93 -1.81 10.78
CA LEU A 131 0.41 -2.29 11.12
C LEU A 131 1.48 -1.21 10.86
N HIS A 132 1.31 -0.39 9.83
CA HIS A 132 2.22 0.71 9.50
C HIS A 132 2.27 1.75 10.62
N PHE A 133 1.10 2.17 11.10
CA PHE A 133 1.00 3.16 12.18
C PHE A 133 1.31 2.58 13.57
N SER A 134 1.42 1.26 13.72
CA SER A 134 1.79 0.63 14.99
C SER A 134 3.24 0.11 14.98
N VAL A 135 3.49 -0.95 14.23
CA VAL A 135 4.80 -1.60 14.11
C VAL A 135 5.76 -0.74 13.28
N GLY A 136 5.27 -0.15 12.19
CA GLY A 136 6.10 0.70 11.32
C GLY A 136 6.66 1.93 12.05
N LEU A 137 5.82 2.64 12.81
CA LEU A 137 6.28 3.75 13.65
C LEU A 137 7.32 3.28 14.69
N LYS A 138 7.08 2.15 15.36
CA LYS A 138 8.04 1.60 16.34
C LYS A 138 9.39 1.22 15.71
N LEU A 139 9.41 0.74 14.46
CA LEU A 139 10.64 0.41 13.74
C LEU A 139 11.45 1.66 13.37
N LEU A 140 10.77 2.78 13.11
CA LEU A 140 11.37 4.06 12.76
C LEU A 140 11.78 4.86 14.01
N ASP A 141 11.03 4.74 15.10
CA ASP A 141 11.23 5.50 16.34
C ASP A 141 12.11 4.74 17.34
N TRP A 142 13.43 4.94 17.26
CA TRP A 142 14.39 4.35 18.22
C TRP A 142 14.72 5.29 19.40
N LYS A 143 14.08 6.46 19.59
CA LYS A 143 14.44 7.36 20.72
C LYS A 143 13.72 7.05 22.04
N ALA A 144 12.91 5.99 22.09
CA ALA A 144 12.27 5.51 23.32
C ALA A 144 12.80 4.14 23.76
N SER A 145 14.10 4.05 24.05
CA SER A 145 14.71 3.13 25.04
C SER A 145 16.13 3.58 25.34
#